data_AF-A0A6L7YE58-F1
#
_entry.id   AF-A0A6L7YE58-F1
#
_cell.length_a   1.000
_cell.length_b   1.000
_cell.length_c   1.000
_cell.angle_alpha   90.00
_cell.angle_beta   90.00
_cell.angle_gamma   90.00
#
_symmetry.space_group_name_H-M   'P 1'
#
loop_
_entity.id
_entity.type
_entity.pdbx_description
1 polymer ?
#
loop_
_entity_poly.entity_id
_entity_poly.type
_entity_poly.pdbx_seq_one_letter_code
_entity_poly.pdbx_strand_id
1 'polypeptide(L)'
;MKRSGGVRGWRMTGLTRIHSNVLAGMPLDRAAHLRTDAAWLAARLDDPSTRFLAIWRQNAVVRLGPEPRAVIHYRETLDGLLDARAEASLLGVQVEDGEAGAAHFVVDFSHVEAETLLARSPGGEMMDLREMVQIVPGTDAALVAYARGLTYWHRRHRFCGACGAPAAPGAAGPPRGGPRAHCRAGDVPRPDPAGITHGH
;
A
#
# COMPACT_ATOMS: atom_id res chain seq x y z
N MET A 1 8.77 -30.18 56.80
CA MET A 1 8.19 -30.64 55.51
C MET A 1 8.41 -29.54 54.47
N LYS A 2 9.42 -29.58 53.59
CA LYS A 2 9.50 -30.31 52.30
C LYS A 2 8.24 -30.21 51.43
N ARG A 3 8.30 -29.41 50.37
CA ARG A 3 8.13 -29.72 48.91
C ARG A 3 8.02 -28.38 48.16
N SER A 4 9.04 -27.88 47.43
CA SER A 4 9.53 -28.25 46.09
C SER A 4 8.45 -28.21 44.99
N GLY A 5 8.51 -27.17 44.16
CA GLY A 5 7.95 -27.09 42.81
C GLY A 5 8.44 -25.78 42.21
N GLY A 6 9.22 -25.72 41.12
CA GLY A 6 9.49 -26.70 40.08
C GLY A 6 9.42 -25.95 38.76
N VAL A 7 10.48 -25.20 38.43
CA VAL A 7 10.65 -24.51 37.16
C VAL A 7 10.86 -25.55 36.05
N ARG A 8 9.86 -25.74 35.17
CA ARG A 8 9.92 -26.42 33.85
C ARG A 8 8.70 -25.91 33.09
N GLY A 9 8.74 -25.30 31.92
CA GLY A 9 9.55 -25.52 30.73
C GLY A 9 8.57 -25.33 29.56
N TRP A 10 8.65 -24.20 28.85
CA TRP A 10 7.86 -24.00 27.64
C TRP A 10 8.43 -24.87 26.53
N ARG A 11 7.73 -25.94 26.19
CA ARG A 11 7.94 -26.71 24.97
C ARG A 11 7.04 -26.14 23.88
N MET A 12 7.68 -25.63 22.83
CA MET A 12 7.07 -25.35 21.54
C MET A 12 6.69 -26.67 20.86
N THR A 13 5.45 -26.81 20.41
CA THR A 13 5.13 -27.53 19.15
C THR A 13 3.73 -27.17 18.67
N GLY A 14 3.62 -26.72 17.42
CA GLY A 14 2.31 -26.58 16.77
C GLY A 14 2.33 -25.63 15.57
N LEU A 15 2.97 -26.05 14.48
CA LEU A 15 2.93 -25.41 13.17
C LEU A 15 1.52 -24.91 12.84
N THR A 16 1.35 -23.59 12.71
CA THR A 16 0.31 -23.05 11.84
C THR A 16 1.00 -22.46 10.63
N ARG A 17 0.97 -23.26 9.57
CA ARG A 17 1.33 -22.96 8.20
C ARG A 17 0.72 -21.61 7.82
N ILE A 18 1.53 -20.55 7.73
CA ILE A 18 1.11 -19.36 7.00
C ILE A 18 1.14 -19.78 5.54
N HIS A 19 0.02 -20.31 5.05
CA HIS A 19 -0.18 -20.53 3.63
C HIS A 19 -0.09 -19.15 2.96
N SER A 20 1.05 -18.88 2.33
CA SER A 20 1.17 -17.92 1.24
C SER A 20 -0.03 -18.12 0.32
N ASN A 21 -0.97 -17.17 0.32
CA ASN A 21 -2.23 -17.34 -0.38
C ASN A 21 -1.96 -17.23 -1.90
N VAL A 22 -1.96 -18.37 -2.59
CA VAL A 22 -1.60 -18.54 -4.01
C VAL A 22 -2.60 -17.88 -4.98
N LEU A 23 -3.77 -17.43 -4.51
CA LEU A 23 -4.67 -16.58 -5.30
C LEU A 23 -4.19 -15.10 -5.39
N ALA A 24 -3.13 -14.76 -4.63
CA ALA A 24 -2.58 -13.43 -4.42
C ALA A 24 -1.07 -13.41 -4.75
N GLY A 25 -0.71 -13.21 -6.02
CA GLY A 25 0.69 -13.19 -6.48
C GLY A 25 1.58 -12.07 -5.92
N MET A 26 1.15 -11.33 -4.90
CA MET A 26 1.97 -10.31 -4.25
C MET A 26 2.72 -10.92 -3.05
N PRO A 27 4.06 -10.98 -3.06
CA PRO A 27 4.86 -11.70 -2.07
C PRO A 27 5.01 -10.94 -0.73
N LEU A 28 3.99 -10.17 -0.33
CA LEU A 28 4.03 -9.30 0.85
C LEU A 28 2.87 -9.64 1.80
N ASP A 29 3.17 -9.68 3.10
CA ASP A 29 2.12 -9.52 4.10
C ASP A 29 1.62 -8.08 4.04
N ARG A 30 0.33 -7.90 3.74
CA ARG A 30 -0.28 -6.56 3.64
C ARG A 30 -0.24 -5.77 4.95
N ALA A 31 0.01 -6.44 6.08
CA ALA A 31 0.23 -5.85 7.39
C ALA A 31 -0.81 -4.76 7.73
N ALA A 32 -2.09 -5.04 7.49
CA ALA A 32 -3.15 -4.04 7.54
C ALA A 32 -3.27 -3.34 8.91
N HIS A 33 -2.89 -4.03 9.99
CA HIS A 33 -2.88 -3.50 11.36
C HIS A 33 -1.83 -2.40 11.58
N LEU A 34 -0.77 -2.33 10.77
CA LEU A 34 0.28 -1.30 10.87
C LEU A 34 -0.07 0.00 10.15
N ARG A 35 -1.14 0.02 9.33
CA ARG A 35 -1.53 1.20 8.53
C ARG A 35 -2.02 2.38 9.37
N THR A 36 -2.41 2.14 10.61
CA THR A 36 -2.85 3.18 11.55
C THR A 36 -1.75 3.59 12.54
N ASP A 37 -0.61 2.90 12.53
CA ASP A 37 0.53 3.22 13.40
C ASP A 37 1.42 4.27 12.72
N ALA A 38 1.11 5.54 12.96
CA ALA A 38 1.83 6.65 12.35
C ALA A 38 3.33 6.67 12.72
N ALA A 39 3.69 6.24 13.92
CA ALA A 39 5.09 6.22 14.37
C ALA A 39 5.88 5.12 13.65
N TRP A 40 5.29 3.92 13.53
CA TRP A 40 5.90 2.82 12.78
C TRP A 40 6.05 3.17 11.30
N LEU A 41 5.03 3.78 10.69
CA LEU A 41 5.09 4.21 9.29
C LEU A 41 6.19 5.24 9.06
N ALA A 42 6.29 6.27 9.91
CA ALA A 42 7.35 7.28 9.81
C ALA A 42 8.75 6.64 9.93
N ALA A 43 8.94 5.78 10.93
CA ALA A 43 10.21 5.07 11.12
C ALA A 43 10.59 4.20 9.92
N ARG A 44 9.62 3.53 9.29
CA ARG A 44 9.86 2.71 8.09
C ARG A 44 10.10 3.54 6.84
N LEU A 45 9.48 4.70 6.68
CA LEU A 45 9.75 5.58 5.55
C LEU A 45 11.21 6.08 5.53
N ASP A 46 11.82 6.22 6.70
CA ASP A 46 13.22 6.62 6.87
C ASP A 46 14.22 5.45 6.85
N ASP A 47 13.74 4.21 6.88
CA ASP A 47 14.58 3.02 6.92
C ASP A 47 15.24 2.75 5.55
N PRO A 48 16.58 2.62 5.46
CA PRO A 48 17.28 2.34 4.20
C PRO A 48 16.89 1.01 3.54
N SER A 49 16.38 0.05 4.34
CA SER A 49 15.89 -1.23 3.84
C SER A 49 14.49 -1.15 3.22
N THR A 50 13.80 -0.01 3.32
CA THR A 50 12.48 0.17 2.72
C THR A 50 12.56 0.24 1.20
N ARG A 51 11.52 -0.31 0.57
CA ARG A 51 11.36 -0.37 -0.87
C ARG A 51 10.19 0.51 -1.30
N PHE A 52 10.37 1.24 -2.39
CA PHE A 52 9.36 2.17 -2.90
C PHE A 52 8.99 1.82 -4.33
N LEU A 53 7.69 1.65 -4.57
CA LEU A 53 7.13 1.58 -5.91
C LEU A 53 6.57 2.95 -6.28
N ALA A 54 7.10 3.55 -7.33
CA ALA A 54 6.66 4.85 -7.81
C ALA A 54 5.46 4.71 -8.74
N ILE A 55 4.41 5.50 -8.50
CA ILE A 55 3.26 5.64 -9.41
C ILE A 55 3.17 7.08 -9.88
N TRP A 56 3.14 7.28 -11.19
CA TRP A 56 2.97 8.58 -11.82
C TRP A 56 1.74 8.57 -12.73
N ARG A 57 0.70 9.32 -12.37
CA ARG A 57 -0.58 9.42 -13.11
C ARG A 57 -1.14 8.07 -13.56
N GLN A 58 -1.11 7.09 -12.65
CA GLN A 58 -1.51 5.71 -12.90
C GLN A 58 -0.54 4.92 -13.80
N ASN A 59 0.68 5.36 -14.00
CA ASN A 59 1.72 4.57 -14.68
C ASN A 59 2.78 4.16 -13.66
N ALA A 60 3.44 3.04 -13.91
CA ALA A 60 4.60 2.61 -13.16
C ALA A 60 5.84 2.74 -14.04
N VAL A 61 7.01 2.84 -13.42
CA VAL A 61 8.26 2.75 -14.17
C VAL A 61 8.62 1.28 -14.33
N VAL A 62 8.84 0.84 -15.56
CA VAL A 62 9.21 -0.52 -15.92
C VAL A 62 10.61 -0.50 -16.51
N ARG A 63 11.52 -1.27 -15.93
CA ARG A 63 12.84 -1.49 -16.51
C ARG A 63 12.70 -2.47 -17.66
N LEU A 64 13.05 -2.03 -18.86
CA LEU A 64 13.08 -2.89 -20.03
C LEU A 64 14.37 -3.72 -20.09
N GLY A 65 14.29 -4.84 -20.79
CA GLY A 65 15.41 -5.77 -20.97
C GLY A 65 14.93 -7.17 -21.35
N PRO A 66 15.82 -8.17 -21.35
CA PRO A 66 15.43 -9.58 -21.56
C PRO A 66 14.38 -10.06 -20.56
N GLU A 67 14.38 -9.44 -19.37
CA GLU A 67 13.47 -9.73 -18.27
C GLU A 67 12.88 -8.42 -17.74
N PRO A 68 11.80 -7.90 -18.34
CA PRO A 68 11.18 -6.66 -17.89
C PRO A 68 10.65 -6.78 -16.45
N ARG A 69 10.82 -5.73 -15.65
CA ARG A 69 10.43 -5.68 -14.24
C ARG A 69 9.90 -4.31 -13.85
N ALA A 70 8.98 -4.25 -12.90
CA ALA A 70 8.63 -2.98 -12.27
C ALA A 70 9.84 -2.45 -11.48
N VAL A 71 10.12 -1.15 -11.58
CA VAL A 71 11.23 -0.55 -10.84
C VAL A 71 10.85 -0.40 -9.38
N ILE A 72 11.63 -1.06 -8.52
CA ILE A 72 11.61 -0.84 -7.08
C ILE A 72 12.76 0.09 -6.71
N HIS A 73 12.43 1.18 -6.03
CA HIS A 73 13.36 2.20 -5.59
C HIS A 73 13.77 2.00 -4.13
N TYR A 74 14.88 2.63 -3.79
CA TYR A 74 15.38 2.75 -2.42
C TYR A 74 15.23 4.22 -2.00
N ARG A 75 15.33 4.48 -0.70
CA ARG A 75 15.23 5.85 -0.18
C ARG A 75 16.24 6.80 -0.85
N GLU A 76 17.49 6.35 -0.97
CA GLU A 76 18.57 7.11 -1.59
C GLU A 76 18.32 7.46 -3.06
N THR A 77 17.65 6.59 -3.82
CA THR A 77 17.40 6.84 -5.24
C THR A 77 16.26 7.83 -5.47
N LEU A 78 15.44 8.07 -4.45
CA LEU A 78 14.35 9.05 -4.42
C LEU A 78 14.69 10.29 -3.59
N ASP A 79 15.98 10.52 -3.31
CA ASP A 79 16.42 11.69 -2.55
C ASP A 79 15.89 13.00 -3.18
N GLY A 80 15.41 13.89 -2.31
CA GLY A 80 14.74 15.14 -2.70
C GLY A 80 13.35 14.99 -3.32
N LEU A 81 12.83 13.77 -3.55
CA LEU A 81 11.49 13.55 -4.08
C LEU A 81 10.48 13.09 -3.02
N LEU A 82 10.94 12.47 -1.92
CA LEU A 82 10.09 12.04 -0.80
C LEU A 82 9.74 13.20 0.14
N ASP A 83 9.01 14.19 -0.37
CA ASP A 83 8.54 15.37 0.37
C ASP A 83 7.09 15.22 0.89
N ALA A 84 6.53 16.28 1.48
CA ALA A 84 5.16 16.26 2.01
C ALA A 84 4.05 16.09 0.94
N ARG A 85 4.36 16.24 -0.35
CA ARG A 85 3.44 16.02 -1.48
C ARG A 85 3.54 14.59 -2.03
N ALA A 86 4.62 13.88 -1.71
CA ALA A 86 4.82 12.48 -2.04
C ALA A 86 4.03 11.58 -1.07
N GLU A 87 2.74 11.41 -1.35
CA GLU A 87 1.88 10.57 -0.52
C GLU A 87 2.28 9.10 -0.61
N ALA A 88 2.79 8.57 0.50
CA ALA A 88 3.21 7.18 0.64
C ALA A 88 2.12 6.32 1.29
N SER A 89 1.99 5.06 0.87
CA SER A 89 1.06 4.09 1.46
C SER A 89 1.67 2.71 1.53
N LEU A 90 1.48 2.03 2.66
CA LEU A 90 2.04 0.69 2.89
C LEU A 90 1.39 -0.36 1.98
N LEU A 91 2.19 -0.93 1.08
CA LEU A 91 1.83 -2.10 0.27
C LEU A 91 1.87 -3.37 1.11
N GLY A 92 2.90 -3.48 1.96
CA GLY A 92 3.07 -4.59 2.87
C GLY A 92 4.51 -4.71 3.37
N VAL A 93 4.79 -5.82 4.03
CA VAL A 93 6.10 -6.19 4.56
C VAL A 93 6.49 -7.54 3.96
N GLN A 94 7.73 -7.65 3.50
CA GLN A 94 8.28 -8.91 3.04
C GLN A 94 8.44 -9.85 4.24
N VAL A 95 8.12 -11.13 4.08
CA VAL A 95 8.28 -12.13 5.14
C VAL A 95 9.24 -13.20 4.65
N GLU A 96 10.33 -13.38 5.36
CA GLU A 96 11.36 -14.38 5.08
C GLU A 96 11.57 -15.23 6.33
N ASP A 97 11.43 -16.55 6.20
CA ASP A 97 11.58 -17.51 7.31
C ASP A 97 10.75 -17.20 8.58
N GLY A 98 9.62 -16.50 8.41
CA GLY A 98 8.74 -16.09 9.51
C GLY A 98 9.10 -14.76 10.16
N GLU A 99 10.17 -14.11 9.72
CA GLU A 99 10.61 -12.80 10.20
C GLU A 99 10.20 -11.69 9.23
N ALA A 100 9.93 -10.51 9.79
CA ALA A 100 9.57 -9.33 9.03
C ALA A 100 10.83 -8.71 8.38
N GLY A 101 10.86 -8.70 7.05
CA GLY A 101 11.88 -8.06 6.24
C GLY A 101 11.52 -6.62 5.84
N ALA A 102 11.90 -6.24 4.62
CA ALA A 102 11.72 -4.89 4.10
C ALA A 102 10.23 -4.46 4.00
N ALA A 103 9.92 -3.28 4.50
CA ALA A 103 8.64 -2.63 4.23
C ALA A 103 8.60 -2.12 2.79
N HIS A 104 7.44 -2.23 2.16
CA HIS A 104 7.20 -1.79 0.79
C HIS A 104 6.11 -0.73 0.78
N PHE A 105 6.39 0.43 0.19
CA PHE A 105 5.46 1.53 0.03
C PHE A 105 5.20 1.81 -1.44
N VAL A 106 3.98 2.23 -1.77
CA VAL A 106 3.72 2.97 -3.00
C VAL A 106 3.81 4.45 -2.70
N VAL A 107 4.36 5.21 -3.64
CA VAL A 107 4.41 6.67 -3.57
C VAL A 107 3.81 7.28 -4.83
N ASP A 108 2.89 8.22 -4.64
CA ASP A 108 2.27 8.97 -5.73
C ASP A 108 3.12 10.19 -6.12
N PHE A 109 3.85 10.05 -7.23
CA PHE A 109 4.74 11.07 -7.79
C PHE A 109 4.08 11.92 -8.88
N SER A 110 2.76 11.92 -9.01
CA SER A 110 2.14 12.65 -10.11
C SER A 110 2.26 14.18 -10.02
N HIS A 111 2.79 14.70 -8.92
CA HIS A 111 3.08 16.12 -8.71
C HIS A 111 4.45 16.53 -9.28
N VAL A 112 5.31 15.57 -9.62
CA VAL A 112 6.58 15.82 -10.33
C VAL A 112 6.45 15.49 -11.81
N GLU A 113 7.36 16.06 -12.61
CA GLU A 113 7.48 15.72 -14.03
C GLU A 113 7.98 14.28 -14.20
N ALA A 114 7.47 13.58 -15.23
CA ALA A 114 7.79 12.18 -15.46
C ALA A 114 9.29 11.96 -15.66
N GLU A 115 9.95 12.89 -16.35
CA GLU A 115 11.38 12.90 -16.65
C GLU A 115 12.22 12.93 -15.37
N THR A 116 11.75 13.59 -14.31
CA THR A 116 12.44 13.63 -13.02
C THR A 116 12.48 12.23 -12.40
N LEU A 117 11.37 11.50 -12.48
CA LEU A 117 11.29 10.13 -11.96
C LEU A 117 12.06 9.14 -12.86
N LEU A 118 12.02 9.31 -14.18
CA LEU A 118 12.78 8.50 -15.13
C LEU A 118 14.30 8.71 -14.98
N ALA A 119 14.75 9.92 -14.66
CA ALA A 119 16.15 10.21 -14.34
C ALA A 119 16.66 9.47 -13.08
N ARG A 120 15.75 9.00 -12.22
CA ARG A 120 16.05 8.11 -11.07
C ARG A 120 15.89 6.62 -11.39
N SER A 121 15.54 6.29 -12.62
CA SER A 121 15.20 4.95 -13.07
C SER A 121 15.97 4.60 -14.36
N PRO A 122 17.29 4.39 -14.32
CA PRO A 122 18.06 4.12 -15.54
C PRO A 122 17.49 2.92 -16.32
N GLY A 123 17.22 3.07 -17.62
CA GLY A 123 16.60 2.03 -18.45
C GLY A 123 15.12 1.77 -18.14
N GLY A 124 14.49 2.64 -17.36
CA GLY A 124 13.08 2.61 -17.05
C GLY A 124 12.26 3.37 -18.10
N GLU A 125 11.08 2.87 -18.38
CA GLU A 125 10.05 3.53 -19.19
C GLU A 125 8.76 3.66 -18.39
N MET A 126 8.01 4.72 -18.66
CA MET A 126 6.71 4.94 -18.04
C MET A 126 5.67 4.09 -18.76
N MET A 127 5.01 3.19 -18.05
CA MET A 127 4.10 2.23 -18.67
C MET A 127 2.80 2.10 -17.88
N ASP A 128 1.69 1.98 -18.62
CA ASP A 128 0.39 1.74 -18.01
C ASP A 128 0.24 0.26 -17.66
N LEU A 129 -0.64 -0.06 -16.71
CA LEU A 129 -0.83 -1.43 -16.22
C LEU A 129 -1.17 -2.42 -17.35
N ARG A 130 -1.95 -2.02 -18.35
CA ARG A 130 -2.41 -2.87 -19.46
C ARG A 130 -1.26 -3.30 -20.36
N GLU A 131 -0.31 -2.40 -20.60
CA GLU A 131 0.91 -2.69 -21.38
C GLU A 131 1.87 -3.55 -20.54
N MET A 132 2.09 -3.15 -19.29
CA MET A 132 3.03 -3.79 -18.39
C MET A 132 2.68 -5.25 -18.10
N VAL A 133 1.40 -5.57 -17.85
CA VAL A 133 0.97 -6.95 -17.51
C VAL A 133 1.27 -7.98 -18.60
N GLN A 134 1.58 -7.54 -19.82
CA GLN A 134 1.94 -8.42 -20.93
C GLN A 134 3.42 -8.82 -20.91
N ILE A 135 4.28 -8.05 -20.24
CA ILE A 135 5.74 -8.17 -20.37
C ILE A 135 6.47 -8.38 -19.04
N VAL A 136 5.88 -8.01 -17.90
CA VAL A 136 6.49 -8.23 -16.57
C VAL A 136 5.97 -9.51 -15.91
N PRO A 137 6.69 -10.09 -14.96
CA PRO A 137 6.20 -11.22 -14.16
C PRO A 137 4.88 -10.91 -13.46
N GLY A 138 4.04 -11.94 -13.28
CA GLY A 138 2.75 -11.80 -12.62
C GLY A 138 2.83 -11.23 -11.19
N THR A 139 3.95 -11.45 -10.49
CA THR A 139 4.21 -10.89 -9.16
C THR A 139 4.32 -9.37 -9.18
N ASP A 140 5.06 -8.83 -10.15
CA ASP A 140 5.24 -7.39 -10.35
C ASP A 140 3.92 -6.76 -10.81
N ALA A 141 3.23 -7.41 -11.75
CA ALA A 141 1.92 -7.00 -12.22
C ALA A 141 0.90 -6.89 -11.07
N ALA A 142 0.87 -7.89 -10.18
CA ALA A 142 0.00 -7.88 -9.01
C ALA A 142 0.36 -6.77 -8.01
N LEU A 143 1.64 -6.55 -7.74
CA LEU A 143 2.13 -5.48 -6.87
C LEU A 143 1.74 -4.09 -7.41
N VAL A 144 1.97 -3.84 -8.70
CA VAL A 144 1.63 -2.56 -9.35
C VAL A 144 0.13 -2.34 -9.43
N ALA A 145 -0.66 -3.37 -9.75
CA ALA A 145 -2.12 -3.28 -9.74
C ALA A 145 -2.64 -2.88 -8.36
N TYR A 146 -2.09 -3.47 -7.29
CA TYR A 146 -2.46 -3.13 -5.92
C TYR A 146 -2.06 -1.69 -5.56
N ALA A 147 -0.84 -1.29 -5.91
CA ALA A 147 -0.32 0.05 -5.69
C ALA A 147 -1.14 1.14 -6.39
N ARG A 148 -1.56 0.91 -7.66
CA ARG A 148 -2.48 1.79 -8.38
C ARG A 148 -3.82 1.90 -7.66
N GLY A 149 -4.40 0.77 -7.24
CA GLY A 149 -5.66 0.73 -6.52
C GLY A 149 -5.64 1.58 -5.24
N LEU A 150 -4.56 1.46 -4.45
CA LEU A 150 -4.35 2.28 -3.26
C LEU A 150 -4.21 3.76 -3.62
N THR A 151 -3.31 4.10 -4.53
CA THR A 151 -3.07 5.50 -4.94
C THR A 151 -4.34 6.16 -5.48
N TYR A 152 -5.12 5.43 -6.26
CA TYR A 152 -6.39 5.88 -6.80
C TYR A 152 -7.45 6.11 -5.71
N TRP A 153 -7.55 5.19 -4.75
CA TRP A 153 -8.43 5.35 -3.60
C TRP A 153 -8.04 6.58 -2.79
N HIS A 154 -6.75 6.73 -2.45
CA HIS A 154 -6.25 7.91 -1.73
C HIS A 154 -6.65 9.20 -2.43
N ARG A 155 -6.38 9.34 -3.74
CA ARG A 155 -6.77 10.52 -4.53
C ARG A 155 -8.25 10.88 -4.45
N ARG A 156 -9.13 9.89 -4.44
CA ARG A 156 -10.58 10.11 -4.42
C ARG A 156 -11.15 10.37 -3.04
N HIS A 157 -10.47 9.88 -2.01
CA HIS A 157 -10.87 10.05 -0.62
C HIS A 157 -10.05 11.14 0.11
N ARG A 158 -9.20 11.88 -0.62
CA ARG A 158 -8.51 13.10 -0.15
C ARG A 158 -9.46 14.24 0.19
N PHE A 159 -10.71 14.20 -0.30
CA PHE A 159 -11.71 15.22 -0.04
C PHE A 159 -13.03 14.59 0.43
N CYS A 160 -13.76 15.29 1.29
CA CYS A 160 -15.09 14.89 1.70
C CYS A 160 -16.05 14.95 0.50
N GLY A 161 -16.70 13.82 0.16
CA GLY A 161 -17.68 13.77 -0.94
C GLY A 161 -18.90 14.68 -0.76
N ALA A 162 -19.17 15.17 0.45
CA ALA A 162 -20.29 16.07 0.74
C ALA A 162 -19.93 17.57 0.73
N CYS A 163 -18.71 17.94 1.15
CA CYS A 163 -18.33 19.35 1.30
C CYS A 163 -17.05 19.75 0.55
N GLY A 164 -16.38 18.81 -0.13
CA GLY A 164 -15.14 19.07 -0.89
C GLY A 164 -13.91 19.44 -0.05
N ALA A 165 -14.05 19.55 1.28
CA ALA A 165 -12.95 19.86 2.17
C ALA A 165 -11.93 18.70 2.26
N PRO A 166 -10.63 18.96 2.46
CA PRO A 166 -9.63 17.91 2.64
C PRO A 166 -10.00 16.96 3.77
N ALA A 167 -9.92 15.66 3.52
CA ALA A 167 -10.11 14.63 4.53
C ALA A 167 -8.91 14.62 5.49
N ALA A 168 -9.15 14.40 6.78
CA ALA A 168 -8.07 14.24 7.74
C ALA A 168 -7.29 12.94 7.42
N PRO A 169 -5.94 12.97 7.47
CA PRO A 169 -5.13 11.76 7.33
C PRO A 169 -5.55 10.72 8.37
N GLY A 170 -5.76 9.46 7.95
CA GLY A 170 -6.10 8.35 8.84
C GLY A 170 -7.59 8.01 8.99
N ALA A 171 -8.50 8.69 8.28
CA ALA A 171 -9.91 8.33 8.24
C ALA A 171 -10.18 7.10 7.35
N ALA A 172 -9.67 5.93 7.74
CA ALA A 172 -10.07 4.65 7.15
C ALA A 172 -11.43 4.22 7.72
N GLY A 173 -12.51 4.85 7.27
CA GLY A 173 -13.88 4.54 7.68
C GLY A 173 -14.89 5.58 7.16
N PRO A 174 -16.21 5.28 7.17
CA PRO A 174 -17.21 6.29 6.88
C PRO A 174 -16.96 7.51 7.78
N PRO A 175 -17.02 8.74 7.23
CA PRO A 175 -16.51 9.93 7.90
C PRO A 175 -17.23 10.12 9.25
N ARG A 176 -16.53 9.81 10.34
CA ARG A 176 -16.89 10.31 11.66
C ARG A 176 -16.33 11.72 11.73
N GLY A 177 -17.23 12.70 11.83
CA GLY A 177 -17.00 14.14 11.68
C GLY A 177 -15.58 14.61 12.04
N GLY A 178 -14.89 15.17 11.03
CA GLY A 178 -13.64 15.88 11.21
C GLY A 178 -13.83 17.30 11.78
N PRO A 179 -12.74 17.99 12.17
CA PRO A 179 -12.73 19.02 13.20
C PRO A 179 -13.06 20.44 12.70
N ARG A 180 -14.12 20.63 11.89
CA ARG A 180 -14.69 21.96 11.63
C ARG A 180 -16.22 21.90 11.55
N ALA A 181 -16.86 22.83 12.26
CA ALA A 181 -18.30 22.98 12.49
C ALA A 181 -19.18 23.22 11.24
N HIS A 182 -18.67 22.99 10.02
CA HIS A 182 -19.35 23.30 8.77
C HIS A 182 -19.66 22.10 7.85
N CYS A 183 -19.09 20.91 8.07
CA CYS A 183 -19.51 19.72 7.32
C CYS A 183 -20.54 18.93 8.16
N ARG A 184 -21.81 19.33 8.06
CA ARG A 184 -22.96 18.50 8.49
C ARG A 184 -23.23 17.39 7.47
N ALA A 185 -22.24 16.56 7.18
CA ALA A 185 -22.45 15.31 6.47
C ALA A 185 -22.82 14.22 7.49
N GLY A 186 -23.93 14.45 8.20
CA GLY A 186 -24.52 13.52 9.16
C GLY A 186 -25.69 12.73 8.59
N ASP A 187 -25.98 12.86 7.29
CA ASP A 187 -27.01 12.07 6.62
C ASP A 187 -26.34 10.89 5.92
N VAL A 188 -26.33 9.75 6.63
CA VAL A 188 -26.04 8.44 6.05
C VAL A 188 -27.02 8.23 4.88
N PRO A 189 -26.57 7.81 3.69
CA PRO A 189 -27.49 7.46 2.61
C PRO A 189 -28.42 6.34 3.09
N ARG A 190 -29.74 6.53 3.00
CA ARG A 190 -30.65 5.39 3.16
C ARG A 190 -30.27 4.38 2.08
N PRO A 191 -30.05 3.10 2.43
CA PRO A 191 -29.97 2.06 1.41
C PRO A 191 -31.33 2.03 0.69
N ASP A 192 -31.33 2.30 -0.61
CA ASP A 192 -32.50 2.09 -1.45
C ASP A 192 -32.66 0.58 -1.66
N PRO A 193 -33.73 -0.07 -1.15
CA PRO A 193 -33.96 -1.47 -1.45
C PRO A 193 -34.48 -1.57 -2.89
N ALA A 194 -33.58 -1.75 -3.86
CA ALA A 194 -33.97 -2.17 -5.19
C ALA A 194 -34.50 -3.62 -5.13
N GLY A 195 -35.83 -3.75 -5.05
CA GLY A 195 -36.51 -5.03 -5.21
C GLY A 195 -36.34 -5.54 -6.64
N ILE A 196 -35.83 -6.76 -6.79
CA ILE A 196 -35.81 -7.48 -8.05
C ILE A 196 -37.18 -8.15 -8.20
N THR A 197 -38.06 -7.64 -9.06
CA THR A 197 -39.23 -8.41 -9.51
C THR A 197 -38.82 -9.30 -10.68
N HIS A 198 -38.80 -10.62 -10.47
CA HIS A 198 -38.84 -11.59 -11.55
C HIS A 198 -40.24 -11.56 -12.18
N GLY A 199 -40.33 -11.21 -13.46
CA GLY A 199 -41.55 -11.36 -14.25
C GLY A 199 -41.69 -12.82 -14.71
N HIS A 200 -42.85 -13.40 -14.43
CA HIS A 200 -43.35 -14.62 -15.09
C HIS A 200 -44.07 -14.26 -16.39
#